data_AF-A0A349VG19-F1
#
_entry.id   AF-A0A349VG19-F1
#
_cell.length_a   1.000
_cell.length_b   1.000
_cell.length_c   1.000
_cell.angle_alpha   90.00
_cell.angle_beta   90.00
_cell.angle_gamma   90.00
#
_symmetry.space_group_name_H-M   'P 1'
#
loop_
_entity.id
_entity.type
_entity.pdbx_description
1 polymer ?
#
loop_
_entity_poly.entity_id
_entity_poly.type
_entity_poly.pdbx_seq_one_letter_code
_entity_poly.pdbx_strand_id
1 'polypeptide(L)'
;RGFFGPNVNPETGVEFRGGKGNLYEGGLKIPFLVRWPGVVAANTVRDLVFYQPDLMATVADLTDTKAPEDTDGVSIAPTLLGADGSQELHEMMYW
;
A
#
# COMPACT_ATOMS: atom_id res chain seq x y z
N ARG A 1 24.53 5.77 8.63
CA ARG A 1 23.30 6.03 9.43
C ARG A 1 22.34 4.90 9.09
N GLY A 2 22.06 4.01 10.05
CA GLY A 2 21.52 2.66 9.80
C GLY A 2 20.02 2.60 9.54
N PHE A 3 19.47 1.39 9.66
CA PHE A 3 18.08 0.95 9.47
C PHE A 3 16.96 1.80 10.14
N PHE A 4 17.31 2.83 10.93
CA PHE A 4 16.40 3.75 11.62
C PHE A 4 16.52 5.21 11.11
N GLY A 5 16.86 5.40 9.84
CA GLY A 5 16.80 6.72 9.21
C GLY A 5 15.37 7.28 9.19
N PRO A 6 15.20 8.61 9.17
CA PRO A 6 13.88 9.23 9.07
C PRO A 6 13.18 8.80 7.79
N ASN A 7 11.86 8.62 7.85
CA ASN A 7 11.05 8.41 6.65
C ASN A 7 10.97 9.74 5.89
N VAL A 8 11.44 9.77 4.65
CA VAL A 8 11.56 10.98 3.83
C VAL A 8 10.67 10.89 2.60
N ASN A 9 10.19 12.04 2.14
CA ASN A 9 9.53 12.14 0.85
C ASN A 9 10.56 11.81 -0.26
N PRO A 10 10.28 10.84 -1.15
CA PRO A 10 11.23 10.40 -2.17
C PRO A 10 11.52 11.46 -3.25
N GLU A 11 10.64 12.44 -3.45
CA GLU A 11 10.81 13.52 -4.42
C GLU A 11 11.63 14.68 -3.86
N THR A 12 11.36 15.09 -2.61
CA THR A 12 11.95 16.29 -2.02
C THR A 12 13.09 16.00 -1.05
N GLY A 13 13.22 14.76 -0.57
CA GLY A 13 14.17 14.37 0.47
C GLY A 13 13.86 14.92 1.87
N VAL A 14 12.74 15.61 2.04
CA VAL A 14 12.32 16.19 3.32
C VAL A 14 11.71 15.11 4.21
N GLU A 15 12.08 15.11 5.48
CA GLU A 15 11.52 14.19 6.48
C GLU A 15 10.00 14.41 6.63
N PHE A 16 9.25 13.30 6.60
CA PHE A 16 7.85 13.35 6.94
C PHE A 16 7.67 13.72 8.42
N ARG A 17 6.57 14.43 8.73
CA ARG A 17 6.25 14.81 10.10
C ARG A 17 6.03 13.57 10.96
N GLY A 18 6.67 13.53 12.13
CA GLY A 18 6.49 12.47 13.14
C GLY A 18 7.28 11.20 12.83
N GLY A 19 7.09 10.17 13.66
CA GLY A 19 7.74 8.86 13.51
C GLY A 19 6.93 7.76 14.17
N LYS A 20 7.59 6.63 14.46
CA LYS A 20 6.96 5.49 15.14
C LYS A 20 6.20 5.94 16.40
N GLY A 21 4.90 5.62 16.46
CA GLY A 21 4.01 5.98 17.56
C GLY A 21 3.22 7.28 17.34
N ASN A 22 3.40 7.96 16.21
CA ASN A 22 2.59 9.11 15.82
C ASN A 22 1.63 8.76 14.68
N LEU A 23 0.49 9.45 14.63
CA LEU A 23 -0.49 9.38 13.53
C LEU A 23 -0.22 10.43 12.45
N TYR A 24 1.05 10.84 12.30
CA TYR A 24 1.49 11.69 11.19
C TYR A 24 2.17 10.83 10.13
N GLU A 25 2.40 11.40 8.95
CA GLU A 25 2.97 10.72 7.78
C GLU A 25 4.23 9.92 8.08
N GLY A 26 5.14 10.42 8.91
CA GLY A 26 6.37 9.71 9.26
C GLY A 26 6.15 8.47 10.14
N GLY A 27 4.99 8.35 10.79
CA GLY A 27 4.57 7.18 11.55
C GLY A 27 3.66 6.20 10.80
N LEU A 28 2.96 6.66 9.77
CA LEU A 28 1.97 5.89 9.02
C LEU A 28 2.42 5.47 7.61
N LYS A 29 3.14 6.33 6.87
CA LYS A 29 3.66 5.97 5.54
C LYS A 29 4.83 5.01 5.68
N ILE A 30 4.82 3.96 4.87
CA ILE A 30 5.83 2.90 4.86
C ILE A 30 6.23 2.63 3.41
N PRO A 31 7.52 2.39 3.11
CA PRO A 31 7.92 1.93 1.78
C PRO A 31 7.27 0.58 1.45
N PHE A 32 6.65 0.49 0.27
CA PHE A 32 6.03 -0.74 -0.23
C PHE A 32 6.52 -1.05 -1.64
N LEU A 33 6.88 -2.32 -1.88
CA LEU A 33 7.35 -2.80 -3.17
C LEU A 33 6.78 -4.18 -3.46
N VAL A 34 6.30 -4.38 -4.68
CA VAL A 34 5.81 -5.66 -5.19
C VAL A 34 6.63 -6.07 -6.40
N ARG A 35 6.97 -7.36 -6.49
CA ARG A 35 7.62 -7.96 -7.65
C ARG A 35 6.92 -9.25 -8.02
N TRP A 36 6.28 -9.25 -9.18
CA TRP A 36 5.66 -10.44 -9.75
C TRP A 36 5.95 -10.52 -11.26
N PRO A 37 7.02 -11.21 -11.66
CA PRO A 37 7.43 -11.27 -13.06
C PRO A 37 6.33 -11.84 -13.96
N GLY A 38 6.10 -11.18 -15.10
CA GLY A 38 5.06 -11.57 -16.07
C GLY A 38 3.64 -11.16 -15.69
N VAL A 39 3.45 -10.57 -14.50
CA VAL A 39 2.13 -10.15 -14.01
C VAL A 39 2.11 -8.66 -13.68
N VAL A 40 2.95 -8.22 -12.75
CA VAL A 40 3.10 -6.80 -12.42
C VAL A 40 4.10 -6.18 -13.40
N ALA A 41 3.72 -5.07 -14.03
CA ALA A 41 4.59 -4.33 -14.92
C ALA A 41 5.86 -3.88 -14.19
N ALA A 42 7.02 -4.13 -14.78
CA ALA A 42 8.29 -3.74 -14.19
C ALA A 42 8.48 -2.22 -14.26
N ASN A 43 9.18 -1.67 -13.27
CA ASN A 43 9.58 -0.26 -13.23
C ASN A 43 8.40 0.72 -13.28
N THR A 44 7.28 0.38 -12.63
CA THR A 44 6.10 1.24 -12.52
C THR A 44 5.90 1.71 -11.08
N VAL A 45 5.37 2.92 -10.93
CA VAL A 45 4.94 3.50 -9.65
C VAL A 45 3.42 3.69 -9.70
N ARG A 46 2.73 3.40 -8.60
CA ARG A 46 1.29 3.60 -8.42
C ARG A 46 1.06 4.37 -7.12
N ASP A 47 0.24 5.41 -7.18
CA ASP A 47 -0.06 6.29 -6.05
C ASP A 47 -1.34 5.88 -5.30
N LEU A 48 -1.75 4.60 -5.42
CA LEU A 48 -2.90 4.07 -4.70
C LEU A 48 -2.65 4.19 -3.19
N VAL A 49 -3.57 4.85 -2.48
CA VAL A 49 -3.58 4.87 -1.02
C VAL A 49 -4.27 3.60 -0.55
N PHE A 50 -3.54 2.79 0.22
CA PHE A 50 -3.99 1.53 0.79
C PHE A 50 -3.24 1.29 2.11
N TYR A 51 -3.66 0.32 2.90
CA TYR A 51 -3.07 0.05 4.22
C TYR A 51 -3.01 -1.45 4.54
N GLN A 52 -2.47 -1.79 5.71
CA GLN A 52 -2.04 -3.16 6.02
C GLN A 52 -3.12 -4.26 5.84
N PRO A 53 -4.40 -4.08 6.24
CA PRO A 53 -5.44 -5.09 6.06
C PRO A 53 -5.72 -5.44 4.59
N ASP A 54 -5.51 -4.50 3.66
CA ASP A 54 -5.72 -4.71 2.23
C ASP A 54 -4.84 -5.85 1.67
N LEU A 55 -3.69 -6.11 2.30
CA LEU A 55 -2.81 -7.21 1.89
C LEU A 55 -3.48 -8.58 2.09
N MET A 56 -4.26 -8.76 3.16
CA MET A 56 -4.97 -10.02 3.39
C MET A 56 -6.09 -10.19 2.35
N ALA A 57 -6.88 -9.14 2.10
CA ALA A 57 -7.92 -9.15 1.07
C ALA A 57 -7.33 -9.43 -0.31
N THR A 58 -6.20 -8.82 -0.64
CA THR A 58 -5.49 -9.00 -1.91
C THR A 58 -4.96 -10.42 -2.09
N VAL A 59 -4.34 -11.00 -1.05
CA VAL A 59 -3.85 -12.38 -1.14
C VAL A 59 -4.99 -13.36 -1.30
N ALA A 60 -6.09 -13.16 -0.57
CA ALA A 60 -7.29 -14.00 -0.68
C ALA A 60 -7.86 -13.95 -2.11
N ASP A 61 -8.05 -12.75 -2.66
CA ASP A 61 -8.52 -12.51 -4.04
C ASP A 61 -7.61 -13.19 -5.08
N LEU A 62 -6.28 -12.97 -5.00
CA LEU A 62 -5.31 -13.55 -5.93
C LEU A 62 -5.20 -15.09 -5.87
N THR A 63 -5.67 -15.71 -4.78
CA THR A 63 -5.59 -17.15 -4.56
C THR A 63 -6.94 -17.85 -4.67
N ASP A 64 -8.00 -17.12 -5.04
CA ASP A 64 -9.38 -17.62 -5.06
C ASP A 64 -9.80 -18.21 -3.70
N THR A 65 -9.32 -17.57 -2.62
CA THR A 65 -9.65 -17.95 -1.24
C THR A 65 -10.61 -16.92 -0.64
N LYS A 66 -11.47 -17.36 0.29
CA LYS A 66 -12.35 -16.45 1.02
C LYS A 66 -11.56 -15.68 2.09
N ALA A 67 -11.57 -14.35 2.02
CA ALA A 67 -11.06 -13.48 3.08
C ALA A 67 -11.94 -13.59 4.36
N PRO A 68 -11.40 -13.27 5.55
CA PRO A 68 -12.22 -13.13 6.75
C PRO A 68 -13.39 -12.16 6.52
N GLU A 69 -14.58 -12.47 7.06
CA GLU A 69 -15.77 -11.62 6.88
C GLU A 69 -15.68 -10.30 7.67
N ASP A 70 -14.92 -10.30 8.77
CA ASP A 70 -14.70 -9.16 9.65
C ASP A 70 -13.36 -8.49 9.30
N THR A 71 -13.29 -7.90 8.10
CA THR A 71 -12.11 -7.17 7.64
C THR A 71 -12.51 -5.90 6.90
N ASP A 72 -11.78 -4.83 7.19
CA ASP A 72 -11.89 -3.54 6.49
C ASP A 72 -10.99 -3.49 5.23
N GLY A 73 -10.38 -4.61 4.83
CA GLY A 73 -9.43 -4.67 3.73
C GLY A 73 -10.11 -4.70 2.36
N VAL A 74 -9.64 -3.88 1.43
CA VAL A 74 -10.04 -3.87 0.02
C VAL A 74 -8.89 -4.39 -0.83
N SER A 75 -9.16 -5.33 -1.73
CA SER A 75 -8.12 -5.91 -2.58
C SER A 75 -7.49 -4.86 -3.49
N ILE A 76 -6.16 -4.79 -3.51
CA ILE A 76 -5.38 -3.98 -4.46
C ILE A 76 -4.98 -4.77 -5.72
N ALA A 77 -5.48 -6.00 -5.89
CA ALA A 77 -5.18 -6.84 -7.04
C ALA A 77 -5.45 -6.15 -8.38
N PRO A 78 -6.57 -5.39 -8.58
CA PRO A 78 -6.78 -4.67 -9.83
C PRO A 78 -5.62 -3.73 -10.17
N THR A 79 -5.11 -2.96 -9.20
CA THR A 79 -3.94 -2.09 -9.40
C THR A 79 -2.67 -2.86 -9.72
N LEU A 80 -2.43 -3.99 -9.04
CA LEU A 80 -1.27 -4.86 -9.32
C LEU A 80 -1.31 -5.42 -10.75
N LEU A 81 -2.50 -5.77 -11.22
CA LEU A 81 -2.75 -6.35 -12.55
C LEU A 81 -2.90 -5.30 -13.66
N GLY A 82 -2.78 -4.01 -13.33
CA GLY A 82 -2.90 -2.91 -14.29
C GLY A 82 -4.34 -2.60 -14.73
N ALA A 83 -5.33 -3.07 -13.98
CA ALA A 83 -6.76 -2.82 -14.17
C ALA A 83 -7.24 -1.67 -13.26
N ASP A 84 -6.52 -0.54 -13.27
CA ASP A 84 -6.76 0.58 -12.34
C ASP A 84 -8.21 1.14 -12.42
N GLY A 85 -8.86 1.03 -13.58
CA GLY A 85 -10.25 1.46 -13.77
C GLY A 85 -11.30 0.65 -13.01
N SER A 86 -10.92 -0.52 -12.47
CA SER A 86 -11.76 -1.34 -11.60
C SER A 86 -11.24 -1.41 -10.16
N GLN A 87 -10.27 -0.56 -9.79
CA GLN A 87 -9.79 -0.51 -8.42
C GLN A 87 -10.84 0.12 -7.51
N GLU A 88 -11.38 -0.68 -6.61
CA GLU A 88 -12.20 -0.18 -5.51
C GLU A 88 -11.35 0.64 -4.54
N LEU A 89 -11.88 1.76 -4.07
CA LEU A 89 -11.25 2.63 -3.10
C LEU A 89 -12.00 2.54 -1.77
N HIS A 90 -11.27 2.70 -0.67
CA HIS A 90 -11.87 2.84 0.65
C HIS A 90 -12.82 4.02 0.70
N GLU A 91 -14.04 3.81 1.20
CA GLU A 91 -15.03 4.88 1.36
C GLU A 91 -14.53 5.96 2.34
N MET A 92 -13.81 5.54 3.38
CA MET A 92 -13.30 6.43 4.43
C MET A 92 -11.80 6.23 4.63
N MET A 93 -11.02 6.95 3.85
CA MET A 93 -9.58 7.08 4.05
C MET A 93 -9.18 8.53 3.83
N TYR A 94 -8.83 9.20 4.93
CA TYR A 94 -8.44 10.61 4.93
C TYR A 94 -6.93 10.71 5.17
N TRP A 95 -6.25 11.52 4.37
CA TRP A 95 -4.82 11.82 4.52
C TRP A 95 -4.59 13.34 4.55
#